data_AF-A0A1I5YNU4-F1
#
_entry.id   AF-A0A1I5YNU4-F1
#
_cell.length_a   1.000
_cell.length_b   1.000
_cell.length_c   1.000
_cell.angle_alpha   90.00
_cell.angle_beta   90.00
_cell.angle_gamma   90.00
#
_symmetry.space_group_name_H-M   'P 1'
#
loop_
_entity.id
_entity.type
_entity.pdbx_description
1 polymer ?
#
loop_
_entity_poly.entity_id
_entity_poly.type
_entity_poly.pdbx_seq_one_letter_code
_entity_poly.pdbx_strand_id
1 'polypeptide(L)'
;MTLDISQKVRTDLRAVAGSASSRKGDLEALEPRGALPARRGVGEPRQAEAVGGGAVGPFTEKENSREYFSRKTQFYSSEFLLVIEVQPLQRLTVEDGNGDEVLFEFKEPPTDV
;
A
#
# COMPACT_ATOMS: atom_id res chain seq x y z
N MET A 1 -30.65 21.31 33.12
CA MET A 1 -29.78 21.87 32.07
C MET A 1 -28.62 20.90 31.90
N THR A 2 -28.83 19.77 31.23
CA THR A 2 -27.89 18.63 31.28
C THR A 2 -28.06 17.70 30.07
N LEU A 3 -27.92 18.22 28.85
CA LEU A 3 -28.16 17.42 27.62
C LEU A 3 -27.17 17.71 26.47
N ASP A 4 -26.01 18.33 26.75
CA ASP A 4 -25.11 18.82 25.68
C ASP A 4 -23.87 17.93 25.44
N ILE A 5 -23.38 17.24 26.47
CA ILE A 5 -22.15 16.45 26.38
C ILE A 5 -22.33 15.20 25.49
N SER A 6 -23.49 14.54 25.57
CA SER A 6 -23.75 13.30 24.81
C SER A 6 -23.83 13.55 23.29
N GLN A 7 -24.31 14.72 22.87
CA GLN A 7 -24.41 15.10 21.46
C GLN A 7 -23.06 15.45 20.87
N LYS A 8 -22.21 16.17 21.61
CA LYS A 8 -20.81 16.42 21.21
C LYS A 8 -20.02 15.14 21.06
N VAL A 9 -20.10 14.22 22.03
CA VAL A 9 -19.38 12.94 21.99
C VAL A 9 -19.80 12.09 20.77
N ARG A 10 -21.10 12.07 20.45
CA ARG A 10 -21.61 11.39 19.24
C ARG A 10 -21.13 12.03 17.95
N THR A 11 -20.96 13.35 17.94
CA THR A 11 -20.51 14.11 16.77
C THR A 11 -19.02 13.87 16.52
N ASP A 12 -18.22 13.89 17.58
CA ASP A 12 -16.78 13.63 17.50
C ASP A 12 -16.48 12.17 17.13
N LEU A 13 -17.21 11.21 17.68
CA LEU A 13 -17.11 9.80 17.28
C LEU A 13 -17.43 9.60 15.80
N ARG A 14 -18.38 10.34 15.24
CA ARG A 14 -18.74 10.27 13.82
C ARG A 14 -17.70 10.92 12.91
N ALA A 15 -17.02 11.96 13.40
CA ALA A 15 -15.91 12.60 12.70
C ALA A 15 -14.66 11.69 12.66
N VAL A 16 -14.37 10.98 13.76
CA VAL A 16 -13.24 10.05 13.86
C VAL A 16 -13.52 8.73 13.13
N ALA A 17 -14.75 8.22 13.19
CA ALA A 17 -15.14 7.00 12.48
C ALA A 17 -15.40 7.22 10.97
N GLY A 18 -15.28 8.46 10.45
CA GLY A 18 -15.78 8.82 9.13
C GLY A 18 -15.02 9.90 8.38
N SER A 19 -13.73 10.17 8.69
CA SER A 19 -12.91 11.10 7.89
C SER A 19 -12.33 10.49 6.60
N ALA A 20 -12.83 9.32 6.17
CA ALA A 20 -12.96 9.04 4.75
C ALA A 20 -14.41 9.37 4.38
N SER A 21 -14.66 10.65 4.11
CA SER A 21 -15.77 11.02 3.23
C SER A 21 -15.55 10.23 1.95
N SER A 22 -16.24 9.08 1.87
CA SER A 22 -16.79 8.58 0.64
C SER A 22 -17.41 9.82 -0.02
N ARG A 23 -16.67 10.43 -0.93
CA ARG A 23 -17.28 11.08 -2.08
C ARG A 23 -18.12 9.97 -2.66
N LYS A 24 -19.38 9.91 -2.20
CA LYS A 24 -20.49 9.36 -2.93
C LYS A 24 -20.32 10.01 -4.29
N GLY A 25 -19.69 9.30 -5.23
CA GLY A 25 -19.65 9.74 -6.60
C GLY A 25 -21.08 10.04 -6.96
N ASP A 26 -21.34 11.26 -7.42
CA ASP A 26 -22.66 11.60 -7.91
C ASP A 26 -22.99 10.56 -8.99
N LEU A 27 -23.96 9.70 -8.67
CA LEU A 27 -24.50 8.74 -9.61
C LEU A 27 -25.23 9.55 -10.68
N GLU A 28 -24.95 9.29 -11.96
CA GLU A 28 -25.71 9.92 -13.04
C GLU A 28 -27.20 9.62 -12.86
N ALA A 29 -28.02 10.67 -12.91
CA ALA A 29 -29.46 10.54 -12.84
C ALA A 29 -29.94 9.79 -14.09
N LEU A 30 -30.69 8.70 -13.88
CA LEU A 30 -31.29 7.96 -14.98
C LEU A 30 -32.36 8.82 -15.65
N GLU A 31 -32.18 9.09 -16.95
CA GLU A 31 -33.19 9.77 -17.77
C GLU A 31 -34.50 8.95 -17.75
N PRO A 32 -35.64 9.54 -17.33
CA PRO A 32 -36.89 8.81 -17.19
C PRO A 32 -37.42 8.40 -18.56
N ARG A 33 -37.43 7.09 -18.86
CA ARG A 33 -38.17 6.56 -20.00
C ARG A 33 -39.65 6.42 -19.64
N GLY A 34 -40.44 7.41 -20.03
CA GLY A 34 -41.90 7.43 -19.86
C GLY A 34 -42.38 8.17 -18.61
N ALA A 35 -43.70 8.15 -18.38
CA ALA A 35 -44.40 8.94 -17.35
C ALA A 35 -44.22 8.43 -15.90
N LEU A 36 -43.05 7.91 -15.56
CA LEU A 36 -42.74 7.46 -14.21
C LEU A 36 -41.86 8.49 -13.49
N PRO A 37 -42.17 8.84 -12.23
CA PRO A 37 -41.39 9.80 -11.46
C PRO A 37 -39.97 9.28 -11.24
N ALA A 38 -38.99 10.19 -11.26
CA ALA A 38 -37.59 9.88 -10.99
C ALA A 38 -37.46 9.13 -9.65
N ARG A 39 -36.88 7.92 -9.70
CA ARG A 39 -36.58 7.12 -8.51
C ARG A 39 -35.09 7.13 -8.25
N ARG A 40 -34.72 7.16 -6.96
CA ARG A 40 -33.32 7.01 -6.54
C ARG A 40 -32.85 5.60 -6.92
N GLY A 41 -31.93 5.51 -7.87
CA GLY A 41 -31.27 4.24 -8.23
C GLY A 41 -30.56 3.65 -7.01
N VAL A 42 -30.75 2.35 -6.78
CA VAL A 42 -29.96 1.56 -5.84
C VAL A 42 -29.08 0.65 -6.68
N GLY A 43 -27.81 1.00 -6.79
CA GLY A 43 -26.79 0.12 -7.36
C GLY A 43 -26.08 -0.60 -6.22
N GLU A 44 -25.88 -1.91 -6.33
CA GLU A 44 -24.83 -2.55 -5.55
C GLU A 44 -23.48 -1.99 -6.01
N PRO A 45 -22.59 -1.61 -5.08
CA PRO A 45 -21.27 -1.13 -5.46
C PRO A 45 -20.53 -2.27 -6.16
N ARG A 46 -20.42 -2.19 -7.49
CA ARG A 46 -19.39 -2.97 -8.20
C ARG A 46 -18.06 -2.39 -7.73
N GLN A 47 -17.33 -3.18 -6.95
CA GLN A 47 -15.95 -2.87 -6.60
C GLN A 47 -15.21 -2.65 -7.92
N ALA A 48 -14.72 -1.44 -8.15
CA ALA A 48 -13.84 -1.21 -9.29
C ALA A 48 -12.62 -2.11 -9.05
N GLU A 49 -12.39 -3.06 -9.96
CA GLU A 49 -11.10 -3.74 -10.02
C GLU A 49 -10.05 -2.64 -10.15
N ALA A 50 -9.12 -2.58 -9.21
CA ALA A 50 -8.06 -1.58 -9.22
C ALA A 50 -7.19 -1.85 -10.47
N VAL A 51 -7.51 -1.17 -11.58
CA VAL A 51 -6.68 -1.17 -12.79
C VAL A 51 -5.50 -0.24 -12.54
N GLY A 52 -4.56 -0.71 -11.73
CA GLY A 52 -3.34 0.00 -11.40
C GLY A 52 -2.40 -0.93 -10.65
N GLY A 53 -1.40 -1.47 -11.35
CA GLY A 53 -0.35 -2.32 -10.76
C GLY A 53 0.64 -1.49 -9.95
N GLY A 54 0.16 -0.93 -8.84
CA GLY A 54 0.97 -0.18 -7.88
C GLY A 54 1.17 -1.03 -6.63
N ALA A 55 2.42 -1.12 -6.18
CA ALA A 55 2.74 -1.69 -4.89
C ALA A 55 2.38 -0.69 -3.77
N VAL A 56 1.71 -1.14 -2.71
CA VAL A 56 1.29 -0.27 -1.61
C VAL A 56 2.25 -0.44 -0.43
N GLY A 57 2.86 0.65 0.05
CA GLY A 57 3.64 0.60 1.29
C GLY A 57 2.73 0.53 2.53
N PRO A 58 3.19 -0.03 3.67
CA PRO A 58 4.55 -0.48 3.99
C PRO A 58 4.88 -1.87 3.43
N PHE A 59 6.16 -2.11 3.15
CA PHE A 59 6.67 -3.41 2.72
C PHE A 59 7.16 -4.23 3.91
N THR A 60 6.72 -5.49 3.98
CA THR A 60 7.11 -6.45 5.02
C THR A 60 8.01 -7.51 4.43
N GLU A 61 9.19 -7.68 5.01
CA GLU A 61 10.14 -8.71 4.61
C GLU A 61 9.84 -10.03 5.34
N LYS A 62 9.81 -11.14 4.59
CA LYS A 62 9.68 -12.50 5.14
C LYS A 62 11.05 -13.18 5.29
N GLU A 63 11.08 -14.26 6.05
CA GLU A 63 12.27 -15.13 6.10
C GLU A 63 12.61 -15.66 4.70
N ASN A 64 13.91 -15.75 4.39
CA ASN A 64 14.43 -16.23 3.10
C ASN A 64 13.96 -15.45 1.86
N SER A 65 13.57 -14.18 2.03
CA SER A 65 13.17 -13.27 0.95
C SER A 65 14.31 -12.76 0.07
N ARG A 66 15.57 -12.96 0.50
CA ARG A 66 16.77 -12.39 -0.13
C ARG A 66 17.52 -13.45 -0.94
N GLU A 67 17.71 -13.17 -2.22
CA GLU A 67 18.65 -13.89 -3.10
C GLU A 67 19.85 -12.98 -3.37
N TYR A 68 21.06 -13.52 -3.33
CA TYR A 68 22.30 -12.75 -3.48
C TYR A 68 23.09 -13.28 -4.67
N PHE A 69 23.84 -12.40 -5.34
CA PHE A 69 24.79 -12.84 -6.35
C PHE A 69 25.87 -13.74 -5.74
N SER A 70 26.47 -14.61 -6.54
CA SER A 70 27.55 -15.51 -6.11
C SER A 70 28.84 -14.77 -5.75
N ARG A 71 29.01 -13.54 -6.23
CA ARG A 71 30.17 -12.70 -5.99
C ARG A 71 30.22 -12.21 -4.54
N LYS A 72 31.41 -12.26 -3.95
CA LYS A 72 31.72 -11.69 -2.63
C LYS A 72 32.94 -10.79 -2.74
N THR A 73 32.91 -9.64 -2.08
CA THR A 73 34.03 -8.71 -2.01
C THR A 73 34.45 -8.54 -0.55
N GLN A 74 35.75 -8.66 -0.27
CA GLN A 74 36.30 -8.46 1.07
C GLN A 74 37.04 -7.13 1.13
N PHE A 75 36.67 -6.30 2.11
CA PHE A 75 37.37 -5.06 2.42
C PHE A 75 38.18 -5.25 3.69
N TYR A 76 39.46 -4.95 3.61
CA TYR A 76 40.38 -5.00 4.75
C TYR A 76 40.59 -3.59 5.28
N SER A 77 40.60 -3.46 6.61
CA SER A 77 41.14 -2.23 7.22
C SER A 77 42.64 -2.11 6.92
N SER A 78 43.19 -0.89 6.99
CA SER A 78 44.61 -0.64 6.68
C SER A 78 45.57 -1.51 7.50
N GLU A 79 45.21 -1.78 8.76
CA GLU A 79 45.98 -2.60 9.69
C GLU A 79 45.55 -4.08 9.67
N PHE A 80 44.66 -4.49 8.76
CA PHE A 80 44.09 -5.84 8.65
C PHE A 80 43.39 -6.36 9.92
N LEU A 81 43.07 -5.48 10.87
CA LEU A 81 42.40 -5.83 12.12
C LEU A 81 40.90 -6.16 11.90
N LEU A 82 40.31 -5.63 10.83
CA LEU A 82 38.90 -5.82 10.49
C LEU A 82 38.77 -6.23 9.03
N VAL A 83 37.88 -7.20 8.79
CA VAL A 83 37.51 -7.66 7.46
C VAL A 83 36.00 -7.57 7.33
N ILE A 84 35.52 -6.92 6.27
CA ILE A 84 34.10 -6.85 5.94
C ILE A 84 33.88 -7.62 4.65
N GLU A 85 33.08 -8.68 4.71
CA GLU A 85 32.61 -9.39 3.53
C GLU A 85 31.27 -8.79 3.09
N VAL A 86 31.21 -8.33 1.84
CA VAL A 86 30.01 -7.78 1.21
C VAL A 86 29.56 -8.72 0.10
N GLN A 87 28.30 -9.15 0.16
CA GLN A 87 27.66 -9.92 -0.88
C GLN A 87 26.48 -9.09 -1.44
N PRO A 88 26.48 -8.76 -2.74
CA PRO A 88 25.45 -7.91 -3.30
C PRO A 88 24.13 -8.67 -3.45
N LEU A 89 23.04 -7.98 -3.14
CA LEU A 89 21.67 -8.49 -3.24
C LEU A 89 21.27 -8.57 -4.72
N GLN A 90 20.71 -9.70 -5.13
CA GLN A 90 20.20 -9.96 -6.47
C GLN A 90 18.69 -9.75 -6.52
N ARG A 91 17.95 -10.35 -5.58
CA ARG A 91 16.51 -10.21 -5.47
C ARG A 91 16.05 -10.06 -4.04
N LEU A 92 14.95 -9.34 -3.87
CA LEU A 92 14.25 -9.19 -2.61
C LEU A 92 12.75 -9.33 -2.86
N THR A 93 12.14 -10.33 -2.24
CA THR A 93 10.69 -10.55 -2.27
C THR A 93 10.05 -10.04 -0.99
N VAL A 94 9.10 -9.11 -1.09
CA VAL A 94 8.38 -8.54 0.05
C VAL A 94 6.87 -8.70 -0.11
N GLU A 95 6.16 -8.60 1.00
CA GLU A 95 4.72 -8.43 1.02
C GLU A 95 4.37 -6.94 1.12
N ASP A 96 3.44 -6.47 0.32
CA ASP A 96 2.97 -5.08 0.35
C ASP A 96 1.89 -4.86 1.42
N GLY A 97 1.43 -3.63 1.57
CA GLY A 97 0.42 -3.24 2.57
C GLY A 97 -0.96 -3.88 2.35
N ASN A 98 -1.21 -4.50 1.20
CA ASN A 98 -2.43 -5.25 0.87
C ASN A 98 -2.24 -6.77 0.99
N GLY A 99 -1.02 -7.24 1.22
CA GLY A 99 -0.69 -8.66 1.25
C GLY A 99 -0.18 -9.24 -0.06
N ASP A 100 0.00 -8.40 -1.09
CA ASP A 100 0.48 -8.82 -2.40
C ASP A 100 2.01 -8.98 -2.42
N GLU A 101 2.51 -9.94 -3.22
CA GLU A 101 3.95 -10.17 -3.36
C GLU A 101 4.58 -9.17 -4.34
N VAL A 102 5.66 -8.52 -3.92
CA VAL A 102 6.42 -7.56 -4.71
C VAL A 102 7.88 -8.01 -4.78
N LEU A 103 8.40 -8.13 -6.01
CA LEU A 103 9.77 -8.50 -6.29
C LEU A 103 10.61 -7.29 -6.69
N PHE A 104 11.69 -7.03 -5.96
CA PHE A 104 12.75 -6.13 -6.37
C PHE A 104 13.91 -6.93 -6.98
N GLU A 105 14.25 -6.64 -8.24
CA GLU A 105 15.40 -7.22 -8.92
C GLU A 105 16.48 -6.16 -9.10
N PHE A 106 17.67 -6.43 -8.56
CA PHE A 106 18.81 -5.54 -8.58
C PHE A 106 19.77 -5.96 -9.68
N LYS A 107 20.44 -4.99 -10.28
CA LYS A 107 21.54 -5.26 -11.21
C LYS A 107 22.80 -5.60 -10.43
N GLU A 108 23.62 -6.48 -11.01
CA GLU A 108 24.94 -6.76 -10.46
C GLU A 108 25.78 -5.47 -10.46
N PRO A 109 26.39 -5.10 -9.33
CA PRO A 109 27.22 -3.91 -9.25
C PRO A 109 28.55 -4.12 -10.01
N PRO A 110 29.13 -3.03 -10.57
CA PRO A 110 30.39 -3.09 -11.29
C PRO A 110 31.53 -3.64 -10.42
N THR A 111 32.61 -4.07 -11.07
CA THR A 111 33.73 -4.75 -10.40
C THR A 111 34.66 -3.79 -9.68
N ASP A 112 34.73 -2.54 -10.13
CA ASP A 112 35.74 -1.58 -9.70
C ASP A 112 35.28 -0.78 -8.46
N VAL A 113 35.85 -1.13 -7.31
CA VAL A 113 35.83 -0.35 -6.07
C VAL A 113 37.26 -0.26 -5.55
#